data_AF-A0A6L4WV98-F1
#
_entry.id   AF-A0A6L4WV98-F1
#
_cell.length_a   1.000
_cell.length_b   1.000
_cell.length_c   1.000
_cell.angle_alpha   90.00
_cell.angle_beta   90.00
_cell.angle_gamma   90.00
#
_symmetry.space_group_name_H-M   'P 1'
#
loop_
_entity.id
_entity.type
_entity.pdbx_description
1 polymer ?
#
loop_
_entity_poly.entity_id
_entity_poly.type
_entity_poly.pdbx_seq_one_letter_code
_entity_poly.pdbx_strand_id
1 'polypeptide(L)'
;MKLSSFLEDIKENEEEVVYYCCNHLLSKKFDVENDSINDDELKEMFVNYNNFSKLLNDSAGIIYKKYEADLNDVYKTMCSKFNEEHDNKYLFDFRLARVVNQEPAQFLDIEDKDTQETVIQKFEDKINTILESKYFNDNKITLSNDLIIPQRTLDLIKSAAKAS
;
A
#
# COMPACT_ATOMS: atom_id res chain seq x y z
N MET A 1 20.87 9.73 12.39
CA MET A 1 21.51 8.48 12.84
C MET A 1 22.38 7.83 11.76
N LYS A 2 23.27 6.89 12.12
CA LYS A 2 23.98 6.02 11.16
C LYS A 2 23.03 4.96 10.60
N LEU A 3 23.09 4.72 9.29
CA LEU A 3 22.20 3.74 8.62
C LEU A 3 22.51 2.29 9.07
N SER A 4 23.78 1.95 9.22
CA SER A 4 24.20 0.64 9.75
C SER A 4 23.61 0.38 11.14
N SER A 5 23.68 1.36 12.05
CA SER A 5 23.10 1.23 13.40
C SER A 5 21.57 1.06 13.38
N PHE A 6 20.88 1.75 12.46
CA PHE A 6 19.44 1.53 12.28
C PHE A 6 19.15 0.10 11.81
N LEU A 7 19.90 -0.41 10.84
CA LEU A 7 19.71 -1.76 10.32
C LEU A 7 20.08 -2.85 11.33
N GLU A 8 21.09 -2.64 12.16
CA GLU A 8 21.42 -3.52 13.29
C GLU A 8 20.26 -3.60 14.28
N ASP A 9 19.69 -2.46 14.66
CA ASP A 9 18.51 -2.42 15.54
C ASP A 9 17.31 -3.17 14.94
N ILE A 10 17.03 -3.02 13.64
CA ILE A 10 15.97 -3.78 12.97
C ILE A 10 16.30 -5.28 12.96
N LYS A 11 17.55 -5.65 12.70
CA LYS A 11 17.98 -7.06 12.65
C LYS A 11 17.85 -7.76 14.01
N GLU A 12 18.08 -7.03 15.10
CA GLU A 12 18.02 -7.57 16.46
C GLU A 12 16.60 -7.67 17.01
N ASN A 13 15.71 -6.77 16.59
CA ASN A 13 14.40 -6.60 17.22
C ASN A 13 13.20 -6.97 16.34
N GLU A 14 13.37 -7.08 15.02
CA GLU A 14 12.29 -7.34 14.06
C GLU A 14 12.53 -8.64 13.27
N GLU A 15 11.52 -9.08 12.52
CA GLU A 15 11.62 -10.26 11.67
C GLU A 15 12.66 -10.08 10.54
N GLU A 16 13.27 -11.17 10.09
CA GLU A 16 14.29 -11.15 9.04
C GLU A 16 13.79 -10.47 7.75
N VAL A 17 12.51 -10.64 7.41
CA VAL A 17 11.89 -10.01 6.25
C VAL A 17 11.85 -8.49 6.37
N VAL A 18 11.67 -7.95 7.57
CA VAL A 18 11.67 -6.50 7.83
C VAL A 18 13.08 -5.95 7.64
N TYR A 19 14.08 -6.62 8.21
CA TYR A 19 15.49 -6.29 7.98
C TYR A 19 15.84 -6.32 6.48
N TYR A 20 15.46 -7.40 5.79
CA TYR A 20 15.69 -7.54 4.36
C TYR A 20 15.09 -6.36 3.57
N CYS A 21 13.84 -6.00 3.85
CA CYS A 21 13.17 -4.88 3.19
C CYS A 21 13.87 -3.55 3.49
N CYS A 22 14.23 -3.29 4.75
CA CYS A 22 14.93 -2.07 5.14
C CYS A 22 16.30 -1.96 4.46
N ASN A 23 17.08 -3.03 4.48
CA ASN A 23 18.40 -3.05 3.85
C ASN A 23 18.31 -2.85 2.33
N HIS A 24 17.36 -3.54 1.66
CA HIS A 24 17.13 -3.38 0.23
C HIS A 24 16.71 -1.94 -0.13
N LEU A 25 15.82 -1.35 0.66
CA LEU A 25 15.34 0.01 0.43
C LEU A 25 16.47 1.04 0.61
N LEU A 26 17.27 0.91 1.66
CA LEU A 26 18.35 1.85 1.97
C LEU A 26 19.54 1.72 1.02
N SER A 27 19.97 0.49 0.70
CA SER A 27 21.09 0.23 -0.22
C SER A 27 20.85 0.74 -1.65
N LYS A 28 19.61 0.98 -2.03
CA LYS A 28 19.27 1.62 -3.32
C LYS A 28 19.61 3.10 -3.39
N LYS A 29 19.67 3.78 -2.25
CA LYS A 29 19.80 5.25 -2.19
C LYS A 29 21.06 5.71 -1.48
N PHE A 30 21.66 4.86 -0.65
CA PHE A 30 22.74 5.23 0.25
C PHE A 30 23.84 4.18 0.29
N ASP A 31 25.05 4.62 0.65
CA ASP A 31 26.10 3.76 1.16
C ASP A 31 25.80 3.46 2.64
N VAL A 32 25.14 2.33 2.91
CA VAL A 32 24.66 1.93 4.24
C VAL A 32 25.76 1.94 5.32
N GLU A 33 27.00 1.65 4.95
CA GLU A 33 28.12 1.57 5.91
C GLU A 33 28.61 2.96 6.32
N ASN A 34 28.60 3.91 5.38
CA ASN A 34 29.25 5.21 5.54
C ASN A 34 28.26 6.35 5.78
N ASP A 35 27.05 6.27 5.22
CA ASP A 35 26.09 7.34 5.24
C ASP A 35 25.34 7.47 6.57
N SER A 36 24.88 8.68 6.83
CA SER A 36 23.96 9.01 7.91
C SER A 36 22.77 9.74 7.31
N ILE A 37 21.62 9.58 7.96
CA ILE A 37 20.38 10.25 7.57
C ILE A 37 19.74 10.83 8.82
N ASN A 38 18.97 11.91 8.69
CA ASN A 38 18.17 12.38 9.81
C ASN A 38 16.93 11.50 10.00
N ASP A 39 16.36 11.52 11.21
CA ASP A 39 15.31 10.58 11.58
C ASP A 39 13.98 10.90 10.85
N ASP A 40 13.72 12.17 10.54
CA ASP A 40 12.53 12.61 9.80
C ASP A 40 12.55 12.15 8.33
N GLU A 41 13.69 12.26 7.67
CA GLU A 41 13.91 11.76 6.30
C GLU A 41 13.81 10.24 6.25
N LEU A 42 14.39 9.56 7.23
CA LEU A 42 14.30 8.10 7.34
C LEU A 42 12.86 7.65 7.54
N LYS A 43 12.14 8.30 8.46
CA LYS A 43 10.72 8.06 8.70
C LYS A 43 9.90 8.27 7.43
N GLU A 44 10.08 9.40 6.73
CA GLU A 44 9.35 9.69 5.49
C GLU A 44 9.61 8.62 4.41
N MET A 45 10.81 8.03 4.36
CA MET A 45 11.10 6.95 3.41
C MET A 45 10.30 5.67 3.67
N PHE A 46 10.03 5.34 4.93
CA PHE A 46 9.33 4.12 5.30
C PHE A 46 7.82 4.30 5.48
N VAL A 47 7.39 5.44 6.02
CA VAL A 47 5.97 5.74 6.31
C VAL A 47 5.23 6.21 5.06
N ASN A 48 5.91 6.81 4.08
CA ASN A 48 5.29 7.12 2.80
C ASN A 48 5.09 5.84 1.98
N TYR A 49 3.89 5.26 2.04
CA TYR A 49 3.56 3.99 1.38
C TYR A 49 3.88 3.97 -0.11
N ASN A 50 3.76 5.11 -0.81
CA ASN A 50 4.11 5.19 -2.23
C ASN A 50 5.63 5.01 -2.45
N ASN A 51 6.46 5.61 -1.59
CA ASN A 51 7.90 5.40 -1.63
C ASN A 51 8.25 3.95 -1.25
N PHE A 52 7.67 3.47 -0.14
CA PHE A 52 7.87 2.13 0.39
C PHE A 52 7.56 1.06 -0.66
N SER A 53 6.35 1.08 -1.23
CA SER A 53 5.91 0.10 -2.23
C SER A 53 6.73 0.17 -3.52
N LYS A 54 7.06 1.37 -4.03
CA LYS A 54 7.89 1.53 -5.24
C LYS A 54 9.30 0.97 -5.06
N LEU A 55 9.92 1.23 -3.90
CA LEU A 55 11.29 0.82 -3.63
C LEU A 55 11.41 -0.68 -3.35
N LEU A 56 10.33 -1.35 -2.96
CA LEU A 56 10.28 -2.80 -2.72
C LEU A 56 9.61 -3.59 -3.86
N ASN A 57 9.14 -2.94 -4.92
CA ASN A 57 8.42 -3.61 -6.01
C ASN A 57 9.27 -4.67 -6.74
N ASP A 58 10.57 -4.44 -6.88
CA ASP A 58 11.50 -5.40 -7.50
C ASP A 58 11.90 -6.55 -6.56
N SER A 59 11.74 -6.39 -5.24
CA SER A 59 11.98 -7.43 -4.25
C SER A 59 10.71 -8.16 -3.81
N ALA A 60 9.53 -7.71 -4.26
CA ALA A 60 8.23 -8.31 -3.93
C ALA A 60 8.20 -9.83 -4.17
N GLY A 61 8.75 -10.30 -5.30
CA GLY A 61 8.81 -11.74 -5.60
C GLY A 61 9.66 -12.53 -4.61
N ILE A 62 10.71 -11.94 -4.04
CA ILE A 62 11.54 -12.56 -2.99
C ILE A 62 10.79 -12.54 -1.66
N ILE A 63 10.17 -11.42 -1.31
CA ILE A 63 9.38 -11.25 -0.08
C ILE A 63 8.28 -12.33 -0.01
N TYR A 64 7.46 -12.45 -1.06
CA TYR A 64 6.37 -13.42 -1.08
C TYR A 64 6.85 -14.88 -1.11
N LYS A 65 7.88 -15.20 -1.88
CA LYS A 65 8.29 -16.60 -2.11
C LYS A 65 9.24 -17.15 -1.05
N LYS A 66 10.15 -16.31 -0.54
CA LYS A 66 11.17 -16.73 0.42
C LYS A 66 10.67 -16.59 1.85
N TYR A 67 9.93 -15.52 2.12
CA TYR A 67 9.53 -15.17 3.48
C TYR A 67 8.05 -15.41 3.76
N GLU A 68 7.25 -15.78 2.74
CA GLU A 68 5.80 -15.99 2.86
C GLU A 68 5.06 -14.80 3.50
N ALA A 69 5.62 -13.60 3.37
CA ALA A 69 5.18 -12.42 4.09
C ALA A 69 4.39 -11.46 3.19
N ASP A 70 3.43 -10.75 3.80
CA ASP A 70 2.71 -9.66 3.14
C ASP A 70 3.48 -8.33 3.30
N LEU A 71 3.66 -7.61 2.20
CA LEU A 71 4.34 -6.31 2.18
C LEU A 71 3.66 -5.29 3.13
N ASN A 72 2.34 -5.42 3.34
CA ASN A 72 1.59 -4.58 4.27
C ASN A 72 1.96 -4.84 5.73
N ASP A 73 2.33 -6.07 6.09
CA ASP A 73 2.73 -6.37 7.46
C ASP A 73 4.11 -5.78 7.75
N VAL A 74 5.04 -5.86 6.79
CA VAL A 74 6.31 -5.13 6.87
C VAL A 74 6.06 -3.62 7.03
N TYR A 75 5.15 -3.05 6.24
CA TYR A 75 4.80 -1.64 6.34
C TYR A 75 4.23 -1.27 7.73
N LYS A 76 3.32 -2.08 8.28
CA LYS A 76 2.76 -1.87 9.63
C LYS A 76 3.86 -1.86 10.70
N THR A 77 4.80 -2.81 10.62
CA THR A 77 5.94 -2.87 11.55
C THR A 77 6.77 -1.60 11.45
N MET A 78 7.07 -1.13 10.24
CA MET A 78 7.84 0.10 10.05
C MET A 78 7.10 1.34 10.55
N CYS A 79 5.80 1.49 10.28
CA CYS A 79 5.00 2.58 10.85
C CYS A 79 5.05 2.56 12.39
N SER A 80 4.88 1.38 13.00
CA SER A 80 4.94 1.20 14.45
C SER A 80 6.31 1.62 15.02
N LYS A 81 7.41 1.27 14.34
CA LYS A 81 8.77 1.65 14.74
C LYS A 81 8.96 3.17 14.81
N PHE A 82 8.31 3.91 13.92
CA PHE A 82 8.32 5.38 13.91
C PHE A 82 7.19 6.03 14.72
N ASN A 83 6.46 5.24 15.52
CA ASN A 83 5.26 5.66 16.26
C ASN A 83 4.19 6.32 15.38
N GLU A 84 4.01 5.80 14.17
CA GLU A 84 3.00 6.25 13.21
C GLU A 84 1.88 5.23 13.06
N GLU A 85 0.66 5.74 12.87
CA GLU A 85 -0.46 4.91 12.47
C GLU A 85 -0.22 4.41 11.04
N HIS A 86 -0.41 3.12 10.80
CA HIS A 86 -0.22 2.55 9.46
C HIS A 86 -1.34 2.95 8.50
N ASP A 87 -2.57 3.02 9.03
CA ASP A 87 -3.74 3.49 8.30
C ASP A 87 -3.79 5.02 8.31
N ASN A 88 -2.85 5.61 7.57
CA ASN A 88 -2.57 7.03 7.49
C ASN A 88 -2.84 7.60 6.08
N LYS A 89 -2.53 8.89 5.91
CA LYS A 89 -2.71 9.60 4.64
C LYS A 89 -2.01 8.91 3.47
N TYR A 90 -0.77 8.44 3.65
CA TYR A 90 0.00 7.88 2.54
C TYR A 90 -0.61 6.58 2.01
N LEU A 91 -1.08 5.72 2.92
CA LEU A 91 -1.77 4.50 2.54
C LEU A 91 -3.14 4.80 1.90
N PHE A 92 -3.87 5.79 2.44
CA PHE A 92 -5.11 6.27 1.85
C PHE A 92 -4.90 6.78 0.41
N ASP A 93 -3.96 7.69 0.19
CA ASP A 93 -3.67 8.27 -1.13
C ASP A 93 -3.31 7.16 -2.15
N PHE A 94 -2.50 6.18 -1.72
CA PHE A 94 -2.15 5.03 -2.54
C PHE A 94 -3.37 4.18 -2.92
N ARG A 95 -4.26 3.89 -1.97
CA ARG A 95 -5.49 3.11 -2.22
C ARG A 95 -6.44 3.87 -3.14
N LEU A 96 -6.62 5.17 -2.89
CA LEU A 96 -7.49 6.04 -3.68
C LEU A 96 -7.07 6.10 -5.15
N ALA A 97 -5.77 6.25 -5.43
CA ALA A 97 -5.23 6.28 -6.79
C ALA A 97 -5.57 5.03 -7.61
N ARG A 98 -5.81 3.89 -6.95
CA ARG A 98 -6.15 2.60 -7.58
C ARG A 98 -7.63 2.44 -7.90
N VAL A 99 -8.49 3.36 -7.42
CA VAL A 99 -9.94 3.30 -7.66
C VAL A 99 -10.50 4.48 -8.43
N VAL A 100 -9.80 5.63 -8.44
CA VAL A 100 -10.30 6.86 -9.09
C VAL A 100 -10.28 6.80 -10.62
N ASN A 101 -9.30 6.12 -11.23
CA ASN A 101 -9.11 6.11 -12.68
C ASN A 101 -9.49 4.75 -13.29
N GLN A 102 -10.66 4.23 -12.95
CA GLN A 102 -11.15 2.94 -13.46
C GLN A 102 -12.30 3.20 -14.43
N GLU A 103 -12.20 2.64 -15.63
CA GLU A 103 -13.21 2.81 -16.68
C GLU A 103 -14.15 1.59 -16.70
N PRO A 104 -15.48 1.76 -16.75
CA PRO A 104 -16.43 0.65 -16.73
C PRO A 104 -16.16 -0.44 -17.78
N ALA A 105 -15.70 -0.04 -18.98
CA ALA A 105 -15.37 -0.97 -20.06
C ALA A 105 -14.32 -2.02 -19.66
N GLN A 106 -13.37 -1.66 -18.77
CA GLN A 106 -12.34 -2.60 -18.28
C GLN A 106 -12.93 -3.80 -17.53
N PHE A 107 -14.16 -3.69 -17.06
CA PHE A 107 -14.89 -4.74 -16.34
C PHE A 107 -15.92 -5.39 -17.26
N LEU A 108 -16.66 -4.59 -18.02
CA LEU A 108 -17.77 -5.05 -18.85
C LEU A 108 -17.32 -5.84 -20.08
N ASP A 109 -16.12 -5.56 -20.60
CA ASP A 109 -15.58 -6.24 -21.79
C ASP A 109 -14.94 -7.61 -21.47
N ILE A 110 -14.94 -8.04 -20.21
CA ILE A 110 -14.47 -9.38 -19.81
C ILE A 110 -15.50 -10.42 -20.24
N GLU A 111 -15.14 -11.27 -21.21
CA GLU A 111 -16.04 -12.29 -21.77
C GLU A 111 -16.41 -13.39 -20.77
N ASP A 112 -15.45 -13.82 -19.95
CA ASP A 112 -15.65 -14.87 -18.95
C ASP A 112 -16.40 -14.31 -17.73
N LYS A 113 -17.66 -14.74 -17.54
CA LYS A 113 -18.55 -14.19 -16.49
C LYS A 113 -18.00 -14.41 -15.08
N ASP A 114 -17.37 -15.55 -14.80
CA ASP A 114 -16.80 -15.84 -13.48
C ASP A 114 -15.60 -14.92 -13.18
N THR A 115 -14.75 -14.70 -14.17
CA THR A 115 -13.64 -13.74 -14.09
C THR A 115 -14.17 -12.32 -13.94
N GLN A 116 -15.20 -11.94 -14.70
CA GLN A 116 -15.83 -10.63 -14.62
C GLN A 116 -16.35 -10.36 -13.20
N GLU A 117 -17.13 -11.28 -12.63
CA GLU A 117 -17.66 -11.16 -11.27
C GLU A 117 -16.53 -11.03 -10.25
N THR A 118 -15.48 -11.85 -10.38
CA THR A 118 -14.30 -11.80 -9.49
C THR A 118 -13.59 -10.45 -9.56
N VAL A 119 -13.42 -9.87 -10.75
CA VAL A 119 -12.73 -8.59 -10.92
C VAL A 119 -13.59 -7.43 -10.39
N ILE A 120 -14.92 -7.50 -10.59
CA ILE A 120 -15.88 -6.53 -10.02
C ILE A 120 -15.84 -6.59 -8.49
N GLN A 121 -15.89 -7.80 -7.90
CA GLN A 121 -15.82 -7.97 -6.45
C GLN A 121 -14.51 -7.39 -5.90
N LYS A 122 -13.36 -7.68 -6.53
CA LYS A 122 -12.08 -7.11 -6.14
C LYS A 122 -12.03 -5.58 -6.24
N PHE A 123 -12.80 -4.97 -7.12
CA PHE A 123 -12.90 -3.51 -7.21
C PHE A 123 -13.76 -2.94 -6.08
N GLU A 124 -14.89 -3.57 -5.78
CA GLU A 124 -15.71 -3.25 -4.61
C GLU A 124 -14.92 -3.36 -3.30
N ASP A 125 -14.19 -4.47 -3.10
CA ASP A 125 -13.42 -4.70 -1.88
C ASP A 125 -12.37 -3.60 -1.66
N LYS A 126 -11.76 -3.09 -2.74
CA LYS A 126 -10.83 -1.94 -2.66
C LYS A 126 -11.53 -0.66 -2.21
N ILE A 127 -12.74 -0.39 -2.71
CA ILE A 127 -13.53 0.78 -2.31
C ILE A 127 -13.93 0.65 -0.83
N ASN A 128 -14.44 -0.52 -0.43
CA ASN A 128 -14.84 -0.79 0.96
C ASN A 128 -13.67 -0.67 1.93
N THR A 129 -12.48 -1.18 1.56
CA THR A 129 -11.26 -1.01 2.36
C THR A 129 -10.94 0.46 2.63
N ILE A 130 -11.20 1.36 1.68
CA ILE A 130 -11.00 2.81 1.88
C ILE A 130 -12.10 3.36 2.81
N LEU A 131 -13.37 3.00 2.59
CA LEU A 131 -14.50 3.46 3.40
C LEU A 131 -14.41 3.01 4.87
N GLU A 132 -13.82 1.85 5.11
CA GLU A 132 -13.60 1.29 6.45
C GLU A 132 -12.31 1.78 7.11
N SER A 133 -11.42 2.42 6.35
CA SER A 133 -10.14 2.90 6.87
C SER A 133 -10.32 3.97 7.96
N LYS A 134 -9.46 3.92 8.98
CA LYS A 134 -9.37 4.89 10.07
C LYS A 134 -9.13 6.30 9.53
N TYR A 135 -8.13 6.45 8.65
CA TYR A 135 -7.80 7.77 8.08
C TYR A 135 -8.99 8.39 7.34
N PHE A 136 -9.72 7.60 6.54
CA PHE A 136 -10.92 8.10 5.86
C PHE A 136 -12.00 8.50 6.86
N ASN A 137 -12.29 7.65 7.85
CA ASN A 137 -13.35 7.92 8.82
C ASN A 137 -13.07 9.16 9.67
N ASP A 138 -11.82 9.36 10.09
CA ASP A 138 -11.38 10.54 10.83
C ASP A 138 -11.48 11.83 9.99
N ASN A 139 -11.44 11.73 8.66
CA ASN A 139 -11.44 12.86 7.71
C ASN A 139 -12.65 12.82 6.75
N LYS A 140 -13.73 12.15 7.13
CA LYS A 140 -14.83 11.80 6.22
C LYS A 140 -15.45 13.01 5.53
N ILE A 141 -15.56 14.13 6.23
CA ILE A 141 -16.18 15.36 5.72
C ILE A 141 -15.46 15.89 4.48
N THR A 142 -14.13 15.82 4.46
CA THR A 142 -13.32 16.35 3.35
C THR A 142 -13.11 15.31 2.26
N LEU A 143 -12.94 14.04 2.62
CA LEU A 143 -12.55 12.97 1.69
C LEU A 143 -13.72 12.25 1.00
N SER A 144 -14.97 12.43 1.48
CA SER A 144 -16.13 11.74 0.89
C SER A 144 -16.31 12.04 -0.60
N ASN A 145 -15.96 13.26 -1.05
CA ASN A 145 -16.09 13.66 -2.44
C ASN A 145 -15.17 12.85 -3.37
N ASP A 146 -14.00 12.44 -2.88
CA ASP A 146 -13.02 11.69 -3.67
C ASP A 146 -13.52 10.27 -4.02
N LEU A 147 -14.51 9.76 -3.28
CA LEU A 147 -15.09 8.43 -3.49
C LEU A 147 -16.43 8.44 -4.22
N ILE A 148 -17.00 9.61 -4.57
CA ILE A 148 -18.27 9.68 -5.29
C ILE A 148 -18.16 9.01 -6.66
N ILE A 149 -17.12 9.36 -7.44
CA ILE A 149 -16.92 8.82 -8.78
C ILE A 149 -16.60 7.32 -8.74
N PRO A 150 -15.66 6.81 -7.91
CA PRO A 150 -15.44 5.37 -7.74
C PRO A 150 -16.71 4.58 -7.41
N GLN A 151 -17.52 5.05 -6.45
CA GLN A 151 -18.76 4.35 -6.05
C GLN A 151 -19.78 4.32 -7.19
N ARG A 152 -20.01 5.44 -7.87
CA ARG A 152 -20.91 5.48 -9.04
C ARG A 152 -20.43 4.59 -10.19
N THR A 153 -19.13 4.51 -10.38
CA THR A 153 -18.51 3.64 -11.39
C THR A 153 -18.81 2.18 -11.06
N LEU A 154 -18.61 1.77 -9.80
CA LEU A 154 -18.97 0.42 -9.34
C LEU A 154 -20.46 0.12 -9.53
N ASP A 155 -21.35 1.04 -9.14
CA ASP A 155 -22.80 0.87 -9.29
C ASP A 155 -23.20 0.65 -10.75
N LEU A 156 -22.60 1.40 -11.67
CA LEU A 156 -22.84 1.28 -13.11
C LEU A 156 -22.37 -0.08 -13.63
N ILE A 157 -21.16 -0.50 -13.27
CA ILE A 157 -20.60 -1.80 -13.66
C ILE A 157 -21.50 -2.94 -13.17
N LYS A 158 -21.87 -2.93 -11.88
CA LYS A 158 -22.74 -3.96 -11.29
C LYS A 158 -24.12 -4.00 -11.92
N SER A 159 -24.68 -2.84 -12.27
CA SER A 159 -26.00 -2.76 -12.91
C SER A 159 -25.98 -3.32 -14.32
N ALA A 160 -24.93 -3.00 -15.10
CA ALA A 160 -24.77 -3.49 -16.46
C ALA A 160 -24.48 -4.99 -16.52
N ALA A 161 -23.58 -5.50 -15.68
CA ALA A 161 -23.22 -6.93 -15.63
C ALA A 161 -24.40 -7.84 -15.24
N LYS A 162 -25.35 -7.34 -14.43
CA LYS A 162 -26.58 -8.07 -14.08
C LYS A 162 -27.62 -8.12 -15.21
N ALA A 163 -27.53 -7.20 -16.17
CA ALA A 163 -28.47 -7.13 -17.29
C ALA A 163 -28.06 -8.01 -18.49
N SER A 164 -26.84 -8.56 -18.46
CA SER A 164 -26.20 -9.40 -19.50
C SER A 164 -26.10 -10.87 -19.12
#